data_AF-A0A5J4W668-F1
#
_entry.id   AF-A0A5J4W668-F1
#
_cell.length_a   1.000
_cell.length_b   1.000
_cell.length_c   1.000
_cell.angle_alpha   90.00
_cell.angle_beta   90.00
_cell.angle_gamma   90.00
#
_symmetry.space_group_name_H-M   'P 1'
#
loop_
_entity.id
_entity.type
_entity.pdbx_description
1 polymer ?
#
loop_
_entity_poly.entity_id
_entity_poly.type
_entity_poly.pdbx_seq_one_letter_code
_entity_poly.pdbx_strand_id
1 'polypeptide(L)'
;MYAKQSGQEQRIATYEEASKAVHQIMAEAEVPDNPAVTSIRKSSMTKSIDQGATKTQINRAIRYKKGTDTVAHHYDKNLNDNLRQRLSEFE
;
A
#
# COMPACT_ATOMS: atom_id res chain seq x y z
N MET A 1 -33.98 11.60 33.33
CA MET A 1 -32.88 10.63 33.47
C MET A 1 -32.44 10.22 32.07
N TYR A 2 -31.27 10.65 31.60
CA TYR A 2 -30.76 10.24 30.29
C TYR A 2 -30.01 8.91 30.43
N ALA A 3 -30.45 7.90 29.67
CA ALA A 3 -29.82 6.58 29.65
C ALA A 3 -28.37 6.70 29.16
N LYS A 4 -27.42 6.14 29.92
CA LYS A 4 -26.03 5.96 29.50
C LYS A 4 -26.04 5.06 28.27
N GLN A 5 -25.57 5.58 27.13
CA GLN A 5 -25.15 4.74 26.01
C GLN A 5 -23.99 3.88 26.51
N SER A 6 -24.19 2.57 26.58
CA SER A 6 -23.16 1.60 26.91
C SER A 6 -22.03 1.76 25.91
N GLY A 7 -20.83 2.14 26.38
CA GLY A 7 -19.62 2.18 25.56
C GLY A 7 -19.31 0.76 25.09
N GLN A 8 -19.70 0.45 23.86
CA GLN A 8 -19.22 -0.75 23.17
C GLN A 8 -17.75 -0.48 22.85
N GLU A 9 -16.86 -1.08 23.63
CA GLU A 9 -15.44 -1.12 23.30
C GLU A 9 -15.31 -1.84 21.96
N GLN A 10 -14.98 -1.09 20.90
CA GLN A 10 -14.88 -1.67 19.56
C GLN A 10 -13.69 -2.63 19.55
N ARG A 11 -13.99 -3.92 19.62
CA ARG A 11 -13.00 -4.98 19.46
C ARG A 11 -12.32 -4.82 18.10
N ILE A 12 -11.00 -4.73 18.11
CA ILE A 12 -10.19 -4.75 16.89
C ILE A 12 -10.26 -6.16 16.29
N ALA A 13 -10.68 -6.26 15.03
CA ALA A 13 -10.71 -7.53 14.31
C ALA A 13 -9.30 -8.10 14.17
N THR A 14 -9.17 -9.41 14.29
CA THR A 14 -7.90 -10.10 13.98
C THR A 14 -7.62 -10.06 12.47
N TYR A 15 -6.37 -10.31 12.08
CA TYR A 15 -5.99 -10.41 10.67
C TYR A 15 -6.84 -11.43 9.92
N GLU A 16 -7.06 -12.61 10.52
CA GLU A 16 -7.85 -13.69 9.91
C GLU A 16 -9.32 -13.30 9.72
N GLU A 17 -9.91 -12.63 10.71
CA GLU A 17 -11.31 -12.17 10.62
C GLU A 17 -11.48 -11.12 9.53
N ALA A 18 -10.56 -10.16 9.44
CA ALA A 18 -10.57 -9.16 8.38
C ALA A 18 -10.32 -9.78 7.00
N SER A 19 -9.36 -10.70 6.90
CA SER A 19 -9.03 -11.42 5.67
C SER A 19 -10.24 -12.23 5.16
N LYS A 20 -10.91 -12.96 6.06
CA LYS A 20 -12.11 -13.74 5.72
C LYS A 20 -13.25 -12.84 5.21
N ALA A 21 -13.50 -11.71 5.88
CA ALA A 21 -14.51 -10.76 5.43
C ALA A 21 -14.20 -10.18 4.04
N VAL A 22 -12.93 -9.88 3.75
CA VAL A 22 -12.53 -9.40 2.43
C VAL A 22 -12.74 -10.45 1.35
N HIS A 23 -12.35 -11.72 1.59
CA HIS A 23 -12.57 -12.78 0.61
C HIS A 23 -14.07 -13.04 0.36
N GLN A 24 -14.91 -12.90 1.38
CA GLN A 24 -16.37 -12.98 1.21
C GLN A 24 -16.88 -11.90 0.25
N ILE A 25 -16.43 -10.65 0.43
CA ILE A 25 -16.79 -9.54 -0.47
C ILE A 25 -16.25 -9.77 -1.89
N MET A 26 -15.04 -10.31 -2.03
CA MET A 26 -14.47 -10.65 -3.34
C MET A 26 -15.30 -11.71 -4.06
N ALA A 27 -15.77 -12.73 -3.34
CA ALA A 27 -16.63 -13.78 -3.89
C ALA A 27 -18.00 -13.22 -4.32
N GLU A 28 -18.59 -12.34 -3.51
CA GLU A 28 -19.84 -11.65 -3.84
C GLU A 28 -19.71 -10.71 -5.04
N ALA A 29 -18.52 -10.14 -5.26
CA ALA A 29 -18.18 -9.35 -6.43
C ALA A 29 -17.73 -10.21 -7.63
N GLU A 30 -17.87 -11.53 -7.56
CA GLU A 30 -17.49 -12.49 -8.60
C GLU A 30 -16.03 -12.35 -9.07
N VAL A 31 -15.13 -11.95 -8.17
CA VAL A 31 -13.70 -11.87 -8.48
C VAL A 31 -13.16 -13.31 -8.61
N PRO A 32 -12.67 -13.71 -9.79
CA PRO A 32 -12.20 -15.08 -10.01
C PRO A 32 -10.92 -15.37 -9.23
N ASP A 33 -10.60 -16.65 -9.07
CA ASP A 33 -9.30 -17.17 -8.58
C ASP A 33 -8.92 -16.84 -7.12
N ASN A 34 -9.84 -16.28 -6.33
CA ASN A 34 -9.64 -15.97 -4.91
C ASN A 34 -8.27 -15.33 -4.62
N PRO A 35 -7.99 -14.15 -5.20
CA PRO A 35 -6.68 -13.55 -5.10
C PRO A 35 -6.41 -13.10 -3.66
N ALA A 36 -5.15 -13.19 -3.23
CA ALA A 36 -4.77 -12.72 -1.90
C ALA A 36 -5.20 -11.26 -1.69
N VAL A 37 -5.59 -10.88 -0.47
CA VAL A 37 -6.00 -9.49 -0.09
C VAL A 37 -4.98 -8.42 -0.54
N THR A 38 -3.69 -8.76 -0.61
CA THR A 38 -2.63 -7.85 -1.10
C THR A 38 -2.80 -7.44 -2.56
N SER A 39 -3.56 -8.20 -3.37
CA SER A 39 -3.92 -7.87 -4.75
C SER A 39 -4.72 -6.57 -4.86
N ILE A 40 -5.62 -6.29 -3.90
CA ILE A 40 -6.38 -5.02 -3.84
C ILE A 40 -5.40 -3.84 -3.80
N ARG A 41 -4.38 -3.95 -2.94
CA ARG A 41 -3.36 -2.92 -2.81
C ARG A 41 -2.56 -2.75 -4.10
N LYS A 42 -2.18 -3.85 -4.77
CA LYS A 42 -1.49 -3.80 -6.07
C LYS A 42 -2.35 -3.13 -7.15
N SER A 43 -3.62 -3.50 -7.26
CA SER A 43 -4.55 -2.91 -8.23
C SER A 43 -4.74 -1.40 -8.00
N SER A 44 -4.89 -0.98 -6.74
CA SER A 44 -4.95 0.45 -6.38
C SER A 44 -3.67 1.22 -6.75
N MET A 45 -2.49 0.59 -6.58
CA MET A 45 -1.21 1.17 -7.03
C MET A 45 -1.16 1.33 -8.55
N THR A 46 -1.49 0.27 -9.30
CA THR A 46 -1.50 0.30 -10.77
C THR A 46 -2.42 1.41 -11.28
N LYS A 47 -3.65 1.49 -10.75
CA LYS A 47 -4.59 2.56 -11.11
C LYS A 47 -4.04 3.96 -10.84
N SER A 48 -3.32 4.15 -9.75
CA SER A 48 -2.70 5.44 -9.44
C SER A 48 -1.59 5.79 -10.43
N ILE A 49 -0.79 4.80 -10.85
CA ILE A 49 0.25 4.97 -11.88
C ILE A 49 -0.39 5.33 -13.22
N ASP A 50 -1.46 4.64 -13.61
CA ASP A 50 -2.20 4.91 -14.86
C ASP A 50 -2.79 6.33 -14.88
N GLN A 51 -3.11 6.88 -13.72
CA GLN A 51 -3.56 8.26 -13.54
C GLN A 51 -2.41 9.29 -13.49
N GLY A 52 -1.17 8.86 -13.69
CA GLY A 52 0.01 9.72 -13.68
C GLY A 52 0.49 10.13 -12.29
N ALA A 53 0.07 9.44 -11.23
CA ALA A 53 0.52 9.74 -9.88
C ALA A 53 2.03 9.50 -9.74
N THR A 54 2.72 10.45 -9.12
CA THR A 54 4.14 10.29 -8.82
C THR A 54 4.34 9.24 -7.73
N LYS A 55 5.51 8.61 -7.74
CA LYS A 55 5.91 7.66 -6.70
C LYS A 55 5.81 8.22 -5.28
N THR A 56 6.11 9.50 -5.08
CA THR A 56 5.98 10.17 -3.79
C THR A 56 4.52 10.26 -3.34
N GLN A 57 3.60 10.59 -4.25
CA GLN A 57 2.16 10.61 -3.97
C GLN A 57 1.63 9.21 -3.63
N ILE A 58 2.02 8.20 -4.40
CA ILE A 58 1.63 6.80 -4.16
C ILE A 58 2.15 6.33 -2.80
N ASN A 59 3.43 6.55 -2.49
CA ASN A 59 4.02 6.17 -1.21
C ASN A 59 3.34 6.89 -0.03
N ARG A 60 2.98 8.17 -0.20
CA ARG A 60 2.26 8.95 0.81
C ARG A 60 0.83 8.46 1.04
N ALA A 61 0.13 8.04 -0.02
CA ALA A 61 -1.25 7.57 0.07
C ALA A 61 -1.36 6.16 0.67
N ILE A 62 -0.39 5.29 0.36
CA ILE A 62 -0.44 3.86 0.72
C ILE A 62 0.24 3.57 2.06
N ARG A 63 0.77 4.61 2.73
CA ARG A 63 1.48 4.60 4.03
C ARG A 63 1.81 3.20 4.56
N TYR A 64 2.94 2.68 4.11
CA TYR A 64 3.51 1.46 4.67
C TYR A 64 4.13 1.78 6.03
N LYS A 65 3.78 1.04 7.08
CA LYS A 65 4.33 1.22 8.45
C LYS A 65 5.85 1.04 8.53
N LYS A 66 6.47 0.38 7.53
CA LYS A 66 7.92 0.25 7.30
C LYS A 66 8.44 1.11 6.13
N GLY A 67 7.61 2.01 5.61
CA GLY A 67 7.87 2.76 4.38
C GLY A 67 9.03 3.73 4.49
N THR A 68 9.35 4.22 5.69
CA THR A 68 10.51 5.07 5.93
C THR A 68 11.82 4.30 5.73
N ASP A 69 11.93 3.09 6.28
CA ASP A 69 13.19 2.31 6.21
C ASP A 69 13.41 1.68 4.84
N THR A 70 12.35 1.14 4.20
CA THR A 70 12.50 0.51 2.88
C THR A 70 12.67 1.56 1.77
N VAL A 71 12.04 2.74 1.87
CA VAL A 71 12.24 3.80 0.88
C VAL A 71 13.60 4.46 1.06
N ALA A 72 14.09 4.66 2.29
CA ALA A 72 15.46 5.11 2.52
C ALA A 72 16.46 4.06 2.02
N HIS A 73 16.39 2.79 2.44
CA HIS A 73 17.39 1.78 2.05
C HIS A 73 17.33 1.34 0.58
N HIS A 74 16.17 1.37 -0.09
CA HIS A 74 16.06 0.91 -1.49
C HIS A 74 15.92 2.05 -2.50
N TYR A 75 15.53 3.25 -2.08
CA TYR A 75 15.37 4.40 -2.97
C TYR A 75 16.24 5.60 -2.61
N ASP A 76 17.01 5.59 -1.53
CA ASP A 76 18.27 6.35 -1.47
C ASP A 76 19.32 5.68 -2.38
N LYS A 77 18.96 5.56 -3.65
CA LYS A 77 19.87 5.34 -4.75
C LYS A 77 20.25 6.72 -5.30
N ASN A 78 20.81 7.55 -4.43
CA ASN A 78 21.72 8.59 -4.89
C ASN A 78 23.04 8.00 -5.46
N LEU A 79 23.06 6.70 -5.76
CA LEU A 79 23.98 5.96 -6.62
C LEU A 79 23.84 6.38 -8.11
N ASN A 80 23.75 7.69 -8.35
CA ASN A 80 23.95 8.28 -9.68
C ASN A 80 25.45 8.30 -10.05
N ASP A 81 26.34 7.75 -9.23
CA ASP A 81 27.78 7.79 -9.46
C ASP A 81 28.17 7.08 -10.76
N ASN A 82 27.48 5.99 -11.12
CA ASN A 82 27.70 5.34 -12.42
C ASN A 82 27.22 6.22 -13.59
N LEU A 83 26.11 6.95 -13.42
CA LEU A 83 25.62 7.88 -14.44
C LEU A 83 26.52 9.12 -14.55
N ARG A 84 27.02 9.66 -13.43
CA ARG A 84 28.00 10.75 -13.38
C ARG A 84 29.33 10.36 -14.00
N GLN A 85 29.83 9.17 -13.70
CA GLN A 85 31.06 8.63 -14.29
C GLN A 85 30.92 8.50 -15.81
N ARG A 86 29.83 7.89 -16.28
CA ARG A 86 29.58 7.77 -17.72
C ARG A 86 29.38 9.11 -18.42
N LEU A 87 28.80 10.11 -17.75
CA LEU A 87 28.68 11.47 -18.30
C LEU A 87 30.04 12.19 -18.35
N SER A 88 30.92 11.97 -17.38
CA SER A 88 32.27 12.55 -17.37
C SER A 88 33.20 11.98 -18.45
N GLU A 89 32.85 10.84 -19.06
CA GLU A 89 33.60 10.26 -20.18
C GLU A 89 33.25 10.91 -21.54
N PHE A 90 32.24 11.79 -21.58
CA PHE A 90 31.81 12.51 -22.80
C PHE A 90 32.15 14.01 -22.78
N GLU A 91 32.82 14.51 -21.74
CA GLU A 91 33.46 15.85 -21.70
C GLU A 91 34.96 15.74 -21.99
#